data_AF-A0A2P5LQN7-F1
#
_entry.id   AF-A0A2P5LQN7-F1
#
_cell.length_a   1.000
_cell.length_b   1.000
_cell.length_c   1.000
_cell.angle_alpha   90.00
_cell.angle_beta   90.00
_cell.angle_gamma   90.00
#
_symmetry.space_group_name_H-M   'P 1'
#
loop_
_entity.id
_entity.type
_entity.pdbx_description
1 polymer ?
#
loop_
_entity_poly.entity_id
_entity_poly.type
_entity_poly.pdbx_seq_one_letter_code
_entity_poly.pdbx_strand_id
1 'polypeptide(L)'
;MRALPSLCILLAATIPSIAAPQKPVPGRYAVDLASCVSKDYFLTLRPTGFESSVLSCEGLSLFLRGEAGDRTLWQVDGKQCRGLHAGFGGPKRFQMDVMPNRLRIAWPDGTPASTFLRCAP
;
A
#
# COMPACT_ATOMS: atom_id res chain seq x y z
N MET A 1 16.60 56.68 -32.60
CA MET A 1 17.14 55.60 -31.74
C MET A 1 15.98 55.06 -30.89
N ARG A 2 15.48 53.85 -31.17
CA ARG A 2 14.44 53.19 -30.36
C ARG A 2 14.89 51.74 -30.16
N ALA A 3 15.26 51.42 -28.91
CA ALA A 3 15.67 50.09 -28.50
C ALA A 3 14.43 49.21 -28.29
N LEU A 4 14.39 48.04 -28.94
CA LEU A 4 13.42 46.99 -28.65
C LEU A 4 13.93 46.15 -27.47
N PRO A 5 13.10 45.83 -26.47
CA PRO A 5 13.50 44.93 -25.40
C PRO A 5 13.41 43.49 -25.90
N SER A 6 14.56 42.81 -25.91
CA SER A 6 14.67 41.37 -26.13
C SER A 6 13.83 40.62 -25.09
N LEU A 7 12.74 40.03 -25.54
CA LEU A 7 11.90 39.11 -24.76
C LEU A 7 12.64 37.77 -24.67
N CYS A 8 13.37 37.57 -23.56
CA CYS A 8 14.06 36.33 -23.27
C CYS A 8 13.00 35.28 -22.83
N ILE A 9 12.62 34.40 -23.75
CA ILE A 9 11.70 33.29 -23.50
C ILE A 9 12.46 32.25 -22.66
N LEU A 10 12.22 32.25 -21.35
CA LEU A 10 12.68 31.22 -20.42
C LEU A 10 11.90 29.92 -20.68
N LEU A 11 12.51 28.99 -21.41
CA LEU A 11 12.07 27.59 -21.46
C LEU A 11 12.22 26.98 -20.06
N ALA A 12 11.11 26.82 -19.35
CA ALA A 12 11.06 26.03 -18.13
C ALA A 12 11.15 24.53 -18.50
N ALA A 13 12.32 23.93 -18.29
CA ALA A 13 12.51 22.49 -18.41
C ALA A 13 11.74 21.78 -17.27
N THR A 14 10.65 21.09 -17.59
CA THR A 14 9.96 20.21 -16.65
C THR A 14 10.80 18.95 -16.45
N ILE A 15 11.52 18.88 -15.34
CA ILE A 15 12.22 17.68 -14.90
C ILE A 15 11.15 16.65 -14.49
N PRO A 16 11.16 15.41 -15.02
CA PRO A 16 10.26 14.37 -14.56
C PRO A 16 10.61 14.05 -13.10
N SER A 17 9.72 14.44 -12.19
CA SER A 17 9.85 14.08 -10.78
C SER A 17 9.58 12.58 -10.66
N ILE A 18 10.62 11.79 -10.39
CA ILE A 18 10.47 10.38 -10.02
C ILE A 18 9.75 10.39 -8.66
N ALA A 19 8.47 10.04 -8.65
CA ALA A 19 7.71 9.92 -7.42
C ALA A 19 8.34 8.82 -6.55
N ALA A 20 8.47 9.07 -5.24
CA ALA A 20 8.98 8.07 -4.33
C ALA A 20 7.98 6.88 -4.25
N PRO A 21 8.48 5.64 -4.04
CA PRO A 21 7.62 4.46 -3.94
C PRO A 21 6.55 4.63 -2.87
N GLN A 22 5.30 4.33 -3.22
CA GLN A 22 4.18 4.46 -2.31
C GLN A 22 4.24 3.38 -1.24
N LYS A 23 4.40 3.77 0.02
CA LYS A 23 4.35 2.84 1.15
C LYS A 23 2.89 2.56 1.56
N PRO A 24 2.60 1.36 2.10
CA PRO A 24 1.34 1.09 2.77
C PRO A 24 1.05 2.15 3.86
N VAL A 25 -0.14 2.72 3.87
CA VAL A 25 -0.51 3.80 4.81
C VAL A 25 -1.26 3.20 6.00
N PRO A 26 -0.81 3.41 7.25
CA PRO A 26 -1.57 2.96 8.42
C PRO A 26 -3.03 3.45 8.40
N GLY A 27 -3.93 2.60 8.88
CA GLY A 27 -5.36 2.88 8.89
C GLY A 27 -6.23 1.65 8.77
N ARG A 28 -7.53 1.90 8.57
CA ARG A 28 -8.55 0.88 8.43
C ARG A 28 -8.91 0.68 6.96
N TYR A 29 -9.13 -0.56 6.61
CA TYR A 29 -9.38 -1.02 5.26
C TYR A 29 -10.57 -1.97 5.26
N ALA A 30 -11.40 -1.88 4.22
CA ALA A 30 -12.58 -2.73 4.06
C ALA A 30 -12.69 -3.22 2.61
N VAL A 31 -13.56 -4.20 2.37
CA VAL A 31 -13.75 -4.77 1.01
C VAL A 31 -14.46 -3.81 0.07
N ASP A 32 -15.29 -2.92 0.61
CA ASP A 32 -16.01 -1.88 -0.13
C ASP A 32 -16.30 -0.63 0.74
N LEU A 33 -16.93 0.38 0.14
CA LEU A 33 -17.31 1.62 0.82
C LEU A 33 -18.43 1.43 1.85
N ALA A 34 -19.36 0.50 1.62
CA ALA A 34 -20.47 0.25 2.55
C ALA A 34 -19.94 -0.34 3.86
N SER A 35 -18.98 -1.27 3.79
CA SER A 35 -18.27 -1.81 4.94
C SER A 35 -17.49 -0.74 5.71
N CYS A 36 -16.91 0.26 5.01
CA CYS A 36 -16.26 1.39 5.69
C CYS A 36 -17.25 2.19 6.55
N VAL A 37 -18.49 2.40 6.07
CA VAL A 37 -19.54 3.15 6.77
C VAL A 37 -20.11 2.34 7.95
N SER A 38 -20.29 1.04 7.79
CA SER A 38 -20.76 0.15 8.86
C SER A 38 -19.71 -0.16 9.93
N LYS A 39 -18.46 0.32 9.73
CA LYS A 39 -17.30 0.03 10.58
C LYS A 39 -16.90 -1.46 10.59
N ASP A 40 -17.28 -2.19 9.55
CA ASP A 40 -16.91 -3.58 9.33
C ASP A 40 -15.55 -3.64 8.62
N TYR A 41 -14.48 -3.41 9.39
CA TYR A 41 -13.12 -3.35 8.87
C TYR A 41 -12.54 -4.76 8.73
N PHE A 42 -12.10 -5.08 7.53
CA PHE A 42 -11.48 -6.37 7.22
C PHE A 42 -10.00 -6.39 7.53
N LEU A 43 -9.36 -5.21 7.50
CA LEU A 43 -7.94 -5.08 7.76
C LEU A 43 -7.65 -3.76 8.47
N THR A 44 -6.88 -3.83 9.55
CA THR A 44 -6.26 -2.70 10.21
C THR A 44 -4.75 -2.78 10.02
N LEU A 45 -4.20 -1.80 9.31
CA LEU A 45 -2.77 -1.67 9.10
C LEU A 45 -2.17 -0.71 10.14
N ARG A 46 -1.16 -1.18 10.86
CA ARG A 46 -0.36 -0.41 11.81
C ARG A 46 1.02 -0.13 11.20
N PRO A 47 1.81 0.81 11.74
CA PRO A 47 3.14 1.12 11.21
C PRO A 47 4.08 -0.10 11.09
N THR A 48 3.96 -1.06 12.01
CA THR A 48 4.83 -2.24 12.08
C THR A 48 4.05 -3.55 12.13
N GLY A 49 2.75 -3.53 11.83
CA GLY A 49 1.88 -4.67 12.05
C GLY A 49 0.62 -4.59 11.20
N PHE A 50 -0.09 -5.69 11.06
CA PHE A 50 -1.45 -5.65 10.55
C PHE A 50 -2.31 -6.69 11.24
N GLU A 51 -3.61 -6.46 11.20
CA GLU A 51 -4.60 -7.34 11.76
C GLU A 51 -5.79 -7.44 10.82
N SER A 52 -6.26 -8.66 10.62
CA SER A 52 -7.48 -9.00 9.89
C SER A 52 -8.20 -10.11 10.64
N SER A 53 -9.39 -10.46 10.17
CA SER A 53 -10.12 -11.61 10.74
C SER A 53 -9.32 -12.90 10.63
N VAL A 54 -8.51 -13.11 9.58
CA VAL A 54 -7.85 -14.41 9.30
C VAL A 54 -6.37 -14.47 9.69
N LEU A 55 -5.72 -13.32 9.85
CA LEU A 55 -4.29 -13.21 10.09
C LEU A 55 -3.95 -11.93 10.84
N SER A 56 -3.08 -12.05 11.84
CA SER A 56 -2.41 -10.92 12.48
C SER A 56 -0.90 -11.10 12.40
N CYS A 57 -0.17 -10.05 12.03
CA CYS A 57 1.28 -10.05 11.97
C CYS A 57 1.86 -8.82 12.69
N GLU A 58 2.99 -9.02 13.36
CA GLU A 58 3.77 -8.00 14.05
C GLU A 58 5.22 -7.98 13.54
N GLY A 59 5.84 -6.80 13.60
CA GLY A 59 7.21 -6.56 13.15
C GLY A 59 7.37 -6.65 11.63
N LEU A 60 6.44 -6.06 10.87
CA LEU A 60 6.49 -6.05 9.41
C LEU A 60 7.72 -5.29 8.90
N SER A 61 8.40 -5.88 7.93
CA SER A 61 9.47 -5.29 7.13
C SER A 61 9.03 -5.26 5.66
N LEU A 62 9.25 -4.12 5.00
CA LEU A 62 8.82 -3.89 3.62
C LEU A 62 10.04 -3.81 2.70
N PHE A 63 10.04 -4.62 1.65
CA PHE A 63 11.09 -4.65 0.63
C PHE A 63 10.47 -4.31 -0.72
N LEU A 64 10.92 -3.21 -1.33
CA LEU A 64 10.43 -2.80 -2.64
C LEU A 64 10.78 -3.85 -3.68
N ARG A 65 9.78 -4.28 -4.47
CA ARG A 65 9.97 -5.25 -5.57
C ARG A 65 9.79 -4.61 -6.94
N GLY A 66 9.02 -3.54 -7.03
CA GLY A 66 8.86 -2.80 -8.27
C GLY A 66 7.73 -1.79 -8.21
N GLU A 67 7.62 -1.02 -9.28
CA GLU A 67 6.59 -0.01 -9.49
C GLU A 67 6.00 -0.20 -10.90
N ALA A 68 4.68 -0.04 -11.01
CA ALA A 68 3.96 -0.17 -12.27
C ALA A 68 2.77 0.80 -12.28
N GLY A 69 2.94 1.94 -12.95
CA GLY A 69 1.91 3.00 -12.94
C GLY A 69 1.73 3.58 -11.55
N ASP A 70 0.50 3.55 -11.03
CA ASP A 70 0.13 4.00 -9.69
C ASP A 70 0.27 2.91 -8.62
N ARG A 71 0.84 1.76 -8.97
CA ARG A 71 0.99 0.61 -8.09
C ARG A 71 2.45 0.43 -7.67
N THR A 72 2.69 0.33 -6.37
CA THR A 72 3.97 -0.09 -5.81
C THR A 72 3.85 -1.50 -5.23
N LEU A 73 4.72 -2.42 -5.67
CA LEU A 73 4.77 -3.79 -5.21
C LEU A 73 5.80 -3.92 -4.08
N TRP A 74 5.34 -4.40 -2.92
CA TRP A 74 6.16 -4.68 -1.76
C TRP A 74 6.14 -6.18 -1.43
N GLN A 75 7.32 -6.74 -1.17
CA GLN A 75 7.41 -7.96 -0.39
C GLN A 75 7.36 -7.58 1.09
N VAL A 76 6.53 -8.29 1.85
CA VAL A 76 6.33 -8.07 3.27
C VAL A 76 6.81 -9.29 4.03
N ASP A 77 7.72 -9.07 4.98
CA ASP A 77 8.18 -10.09 5.92
C ASP A 77 7.74 -9.71 7.35
N GLY A 78 6.95 -10.55 8.00
CA GLY A 78 6.53 -10.40 9.40
C GLY A 78 7.37 -11.23 10.36
N LYS A 79 7.76 -10.65 11.49
CA LYS A 79 8.51 -11.37 12.54
C LYS A 79 7.65 -12.45 13.21
N GLN A 80 6.42 -12.09 13.53
CA GLN A 80 5.46 -12.98 14.19
C GLN A 80 4.11 -12.87 13.48
N CYS A 81 3.59 -13.99 13.00
CA CYS A 81 2.30 -14.07 12.32
C CYS A 81 1.46 -15.19 12.92
N ARG A 82 0.23 -14.88 13.30
CA ARG A 82 -0.73 -15.81 13.89
C ARG A 82 -1.93 -15.96 12.96
N GLY A 83 -2.17 -17.18 12.49
CA GLY A 83 -3.35 -17.52 11.71
C GLY A 83 -4.57 -17.76 12.60
N LEU A 84 -5.75 -17.79 11.98
CA LEU A 84 -7.04 -18.03 12.63
C LEU A 84 -7.14 -19.37 13.38
N HIS A 85 -6.40 -20.39 12.95
CA HIS A 85 -6.45 -21.73 13.55
C HIS A 85 -5.42 -21.85 14.67
N ALA A 86 -5.87 -22.13 15.89
CA ALA A 86 -5.01 -22.37 17.02
C ALA A 86 -3.96 -23.43 16.68
N GLY A 87 -2.68 -23.10 16.85
CA GLY A 87 -1.55 -23.99 16.53
C GLY A 87 -0.96 -23.83 15.13
N PHE A 88 -1.58 -23.08 14.21
CA PHE A 88 -1.02 -22.83 12.87
C PHE A 88 -0.45 -21.41 12.76
N GLY A 89 0.86 -21.32 12.51
CA GLY A 89 1.52 -20.05 12.20
C GLY A 89 0.97 -19.49 10.89
N GLY A 90 0.66 -18.19 10.87
CA GLY A 90 0.27 -17.51 9.63
C GLY A 90 1.47 -17.33 8.69
N PRO A 91 1.25 -17.11 7.38
CA PRO A 91 2.33 -16.85 6.44
C PRO A 91 3.13 -15.63 6.89
N LYS A 92 4.44 -15.83 7.12
CA LYS A 92 5.37 -14.76 7.52
C LYS A 92 5.85 -13.92 6.35
N ARG A 93 5.61 -14.36 5.12
CA ARG A 93 6.01 -13.66 3.90
C ARG A 93 4.84 -13.64 2.92
N PHE A 94 4.53 -12.46 2.42
CA PHE A 94 3.47 -12.23 1.44
C PHE A 94 3.75 -10.96 0.65
N GLN A 95 2.93 -10.64 -0.34
CA GLN A 95 3.09 -9.43 -1.15
C GLN A 95 1.95 -8.45 -0.89
N MET A 96 2.29 -7.16 -0.91
CA MET A 96 1.33 -6.06 -0.88
C MET A 96 1.47 -5.25 -2.16
N ASP A 97 0.37 -5.11 -2.91
CA ASP A 97 0.26 -4.09 -3.95
C ASP A 97 -0.40 -2.86 -3.32
N VAL A 98 0.35 -1.76 -3.30
CA VAL A 98 -0.11 -0.47 -2.76
C VAL A 98 -0.52 0.42 -3.92
N MET A 99 -1.71 0.97 -3.83
CA MET A 99 -2.30 1.92 -4.77
C MET A 99 -2.86 3.11 -3.98
N PRO A 100 -3.18 4.27 -4.60
CA PRO A 100 -3.54 5.49 -3.88
C PRO A 100 -4.66 5.34 -2.84
N ASN A 101 -5.67 4.51 -3.12
CA ASN A 101 -6.81 4.26 -2.24
C ASN A 101 -7.07 2.77 -1.96
N ARG A 102 -6.13 1.90 -2.35
CA ARG A 102 -6.31 0.45 -2.31
C ARG A 102 -5.05 -0.26 -1.82
N LEU A 103 -5.30 -1.39 -1.15
CA LEU A 103 -4.27 -2.33 -0.76
C LEU A 103 -4.70 -3.71 -1.23
N ARG A 104 -3.87 -4.40 -2.01
CA ARG A 104 -4.10 -5.81 -2.34
C ARG A 104 -3.06 -6.66 -1.63
N ILE A 105 -3.49 -7.76 -1.00
CA ILE A 105 -2.59 -8.74 -0.39
C ILE A 105 -2.62 -10.00 -1.24
N ALA A 106 -1.45 -10.43 -1.71
CA ALA A 106 -1.26 -11.67 -2.43
C ALA A 106 -0.48 -12.67 -1.57
N TRP A 107 -1.03 -13.87 -1.45
CA TRP A 107 -0.49 -14.93 -0.61
C TRP A 107 0.48 -15.83 -1.39
N PRO A 108 1.52 -16.37 -0.75
CA PRO A 108 2.51 -17.21 -1.41
C PRO A 108 1.97 -18.59 -1.82
N ASP A 109 0.86 -19.04 -1.22
CA ASP A 109 0.22 -20.33 -1.47
C ASP A 109 -0.71 -20.33 -2.69
N GLY A 110 -0.83 -19.19 -3.38
CA GLY A 110 -1.71 -19.03 -4.54
C GLY A 110 -3.18 -18.81 -4.17
N THR A 111 -3.52 -18.68 -2.88
CA THR A 111 -4.85 -18.26 -2.44
C THR A 111 -5.21 -16.93 -3.11
N PRO A 112 -6.46 -16.75 -3.59
CA PRO A 112 -6.88 -15.51 -4.25
C PRO A 112 -6.51 -14.27 -3.44
N ALA A 113 -5.91 -13.30 -4.12
CA ALA A 113 -5.51 -12.06 -3.50
C ALA A 113 -6.73 -11.23 -3.10
N SER A 114 -6.73 -10.67 -1.89
CA SER A 114 -7.81 -9.81 -1.40
C SER A 114 -7.46 -8.36 -1.65
N THR A 115 -8.38 -7.60 -2.22
CA THR A 115 -8.26 -6.14 -2.40
C THR A 115 -9.15 -5.42 -1.42
N PHE A 116 -8.59 -4.41 -0.77
CA PHE A 116 -9.27 -3.59 0.22
C PHE A 116 -9.17 -2.11 -0.17
N LEU A 117 -10.26 -1.38 0.06
CA LEU A 117 -10.30 0.08 0.00
C LEU A 117 -9.83 0.65 1.33
N ARG A 118 -9.05 1.73 1.27
CA ARG A 118 -8.73 2.51 2.46
C ARG A 118 -9.99 3.27 2.89
N CYS A 119 -10.45 3.03 4.11
CA CYS A 119 -11.53 3.83 4.68
C CYS A 119 -10.98 5.22 5.02
N ALA A 120 -11.74 6.27 4.68
CA ALA A 120 -11.43 7.60 5.18
C ALA A 120 -11.46 7.59 6.72
N PRO A 121 -10.56 8.33 7.40
CA PRO A 121 -10.67 8.55 8.84
C PRO A 121 -12.00 9.23 9.21
#